data_AF-A0A975KK54-F1
#
_entry.id   AF-A0A975KK54-F1
#
_cell.length_a   1.000
_cell.length_b   1.000
_cell.length_c   1.000
_cell.angle_alpha   90.00
_cell.angle_beta   90.00
_cell.angle_gamma   90.00
#
_symmetry.space_group_name_H-M   'P 1'
#
loop_
_entity.id
_entity.type
_entity.pdbx_description
1 polymer ?
#
loop_
_entity_poly.entity_id
_entity_poly.type
_entity_poly.pdbx_seq_one_letter_code
_entity_poly.pdbx_strand_id
1 'polypeptide(L)'
;METKEFEYNGKTVGFEINDKNVMVNATQMAKVFGKNIAHFMENESTKQFVNACLNSRNSDYLKVFSQSDLYRSNQKSGTFMHRILALKFASWLNPDFEIWVYSTIDKILFGSYAEDEKNLKEIARIQTQISQKEQFLADHPIQKEIEELKKAEQKERRLLDLRKKERISNFKSMFSVEEMAGETEEVTGE
;
A
#
# COMPACT_ATOMS: atom_id res chain seq x y z
N MET A 1 35.35 14.72 5.39
CA MET A 1 35.13 13.29 5.15
C MET A 1 35.43 12.60 6.46
N GLU A 2 34.42 11.94 7.03
CA GLU A 2 34.55 11.25 8.32
C GLU A 2 35.06 9.82 8.03
N THR A 3 36.07 9.36 8.77
CA THR A 3 36.55 7.98 8.67
C THR A 3 36.03 7.20 9.88
N LYS A 4 35.40 6.05 9.62
CA LYS A 4 34.95 5.11 10.65
C LYS A 4 35.61 3.77 10.44
N GLU A 5 35.80 3.06 11.54
CA GLU A 5 36.38 1.73 11.55
C GLU A 5 35.41 0.76 12.21
N PHE A 6 35.26 -0.43 11.63
CA PHE A 6 34.42 -1.49 12.16
C PHE A 6 35.22 -2.77 12.26
N GLU A 7 35.00 -3.52 13.34
CA GLU A 7 35.61 -4.83 13.52
C GLU A 7 34.73 -5.92 12.89
N TYR A 8 35.36 -6.78 12.09
CA TYR A 8 34.74 -7.96 11.52
C TYR A 8 35.73 -9.13 11.58
N ASN A 9 35.34 -10.22 12.25
CA ASN A 9 36.21 -11.39 12.49
C ASN A 9 37.59 -11.02 13.07
N GLY A 10 37.63 -10.11 14.05
CA GLY A 10 38.88 -9.65 14.67
C GLY A 10 39.77 -8.79 13.78
N LYS A 11 39.25 -8.32 12.63
CA LYS A 11 39.95 -7.46 11.68
C LYS A 11 39.18 -6.17 11.44
N THR A 12 39.90 -5.06 11.42
CA THR A 12 39.31 -3.74 11.19
C THR A 12 39.11 -3.46 9.69
N VAL A 13 37.92 -2.99 9.34
CA VAL A 13 37.56 -2.48 8.01
C VAL A 13 37.20 -1.00 8.13
N GLY A 14 37.88 -0.18 7.35
CA GLY A 14 37.71 1.27 7.29
C GLY A 14 36.64 1.69 6.28
N PHE A 15 35.92 2.72 6.65
CA PHE A 15 34.85 3.36 5.88
C PHE A 15 35.13 4.85 5.82
N GLU A 16 35.07 5.42 4.63
CA GLU A 16 35.06 6.87 4.46
C GLU A 16 33.64 7.31 4.13
N ILE A 17 33.10 8.17 4.98
CA ILE A 17 31.72 8.64 4.93
C ILE A 17 31.74 10.13 4.60
N ASN A 18 30.91 10.52 3.64
CA ASN A 18 30.54 11.91 3.42
C ASN A 18 29.02 11.99 3.23
N ASP A 19 28.47 13.20 3.19
CA ASP A 19 27.01 13.43 3.15
C ASP A 19 26.29 12.78 1.97
N LYS A 20 27.04 12.35 0.93
CA LYS A 20 26.48 11.80 -0.31
C LYS A 20 26.73 10.31 -0.48
N ASN A 21 27.89 9.81 -0.04
CA ASN A 21 28.37 8.47 -0.39
C ASN A 21 29.24 7.85 0.72
N VAL A 22 29.30 6.52 0.70
CA VAL A 22 30.16 5.70 1.56
C VAL A 22 31.14 4.94 0.69
N MET A 23 32.42 5.03 1.03
CA MET A 23 33.50 4.26 0.44
C MET A 23 34.04 3.27 1.46
N VAL A 24 34.27 2.03 1.04
CA VAL A 24 34.73 0.93 1.92
C VAL A 24 36.12 0.50 1.48
N ASN A 25 37.03 0.29 2.44
CA ASN A 25 38.36 -0.23 2.16
C ASN A 25 38.30 -1.71 1.76
N ALA A 26 38.24 -1.97 0.45
CA ALA A 26 38.19 -3.30 -0.12
C ALA A 26 39.49 -4.08 0.14
N THR A 27 40.63 -3.42 0.29
CA THR A 27 41.90 -4.09 0.63
C THR A 27 41.83 -4.73 2.01
N GLN A 28 41.25 -4.05 2.99
CA GLN A 28 41.03 -4.61 4.32
C GLN A 28 40.02 -5.76 4.27
N MET A 29 38.92 -5.62 3.53
CA MET A 29 37.95 -6.71 3.33
C MET A 29 38.62 -7.96 2.72
N ALA A 30 39.38 -7.79 1.64
CA ALA A 30 40.05 -8.89 0.93
C ALA A 30 41.03 -9.66 1.84
N LYS A 31 41.75 -8.95 2.71
CA LYS A 31 42.65 -9.53 3.73
C LYS A 31 41.91 -10.39 4.76
N VAL A 32 40.63 -10.13 5.04
CA VAL A 32 39.84 -10.99 5.94
C VAL A 32 39.71 -12.39 5.35
N PHE A 33 39.41 -12.47 4.05
CA PHE A 33 39.12 -13.71 3.33
C PHE A 33 40.32 -14.30 2.59
N GLY A 34 41.50 -13.68 2.67
CA GLY A 34 42.71 -14.14 1.97
C GLY A 34 42.61 -14.10 0.44
N LYS A 35 41.76 -13.21 -0.11
CA LYS A 35 41.52 -13.09 -1.55
C LYS A 35 42.23 -11.88 -2.15
N ASN A 36 42.50 -11.92 -3.46
CA ASN A 36 43.07 -10.79 -4.21
C ASN A 36 41.95 -10.03 -4.94
N ILE A 37 41.93 -8.70 -4.79
CA ILE A 37 40.99 -7.80 -5.47
C ILE A 37 41.15 -7.86 -6.99
N ALA A 38 42.38 -8.06 -7.49
CA ALA A 38 42.63 -8.13 -8.93
C ALA A 38 41.75 -9.19 -9.61
N HIS A 39 41.66 -10.39 -9.02
CA HIS A 39 40.81 -11.47 -9.54
C HIS A 39 39.33 -11.06 -9.58
N PHE A 40 38.86 -10.29 -8.60
CA PHE A 40 37.49 -9.77 -8.61
C PHE A 40 37.27 -8.78 -9.75
N MET A 41 38.23 -7.87 -9.98
CA MET A 41 38.14 -6.84 -11.02
C MET A 41 38.35 -7.39 -12.44
N GLU A 42 39.06 -8.51 -12.58
CA GLU A 42 39.29 -9.20 -13.85
C GLU A 42 38.05 -9.95 -14.36
N ASN A 43 37.13 -10.33 -13.47
CA ASN A 43 35.90 -11.02 -13.83
C ASN A 43 35.04 -10.17 -14.78
N GLU A 44 34.60 -10.80 -15.88
CA GLU A 44 33.72 -10.14 -16.86
C GLU A 44 32.42 -9.62 -16.23
N SER A 45 31.83 -10.38 -15.29
CA SER A 45 30.63 -9.95 -14.56
C SER A 45 30.87 -8.71 -13.70
N THR A 46 32.09 -8.51 -13.19
CA THR A 46 32.47 -7.29 -12.45
C THR A 46 32.65 -6.12 -13.39
N LYS A 47 33.32 -6.32 -14.54
CA LYS A 47 33.47 -5.26 -15.56
C LYS A 47 32.12 -4.79 -16.09
N GLN A 48 31.22 -5.72 -16.40
CA GLN A 48 29.85 -5.41 -16.81
C GLN A 48 29.09 -4.64 -15.72
N PHE A 49 29.23 -5.04 -14.45
CA PHE A 49 28.60 -4.34 -13.34
C PHE A 49 29.14 -2.92 -13.16
N VAL A 50 30.45 -2.71 -13.29
CA VAL A 50 31.08 -1.38 -13.26
C VAL A 50 30.51 -0.50 -14.38
N ASN A 51 30.45 -1.02 -15.60
CA ASN A 51 29.85 -0.29 -16.73
C ASN A 51 28.37 0.02 -16.49
N ALA A 52 27.62 -0.91 -15.90
CA ALA A 52 26.23 -0.68 -15.53
C ALA A 52 26.08 0.39 -14.46
N CYS A 53 26.99 0.49 -13.48
CA CYS A 53 26.96 1.56 -12.48
C CYS A 53 27.23 2.95 -13.08
N LEU A 54 28.02 3.02 -14.16
CA LEU A 54 28.43 4.27 -14.81
C LEU A 54 27.49 4.70 -15.96
N ASN A 55 26.47 3.91 -16.29
CA ASN A 55 25.49 4.31 -17.30
C ASN A 55 24.62 5.48 -16.78
N SER A 56 24.05 6.28 -17.69
CA SER A 56 23.34 7.53 -17.35
C SER A 56 22.21 7.36 -16.34
N ARG A 57 21.47 6.26 -16.40
CA ARG A 57 20.35 5.99 -15.48
C ARG A 57 20.84 5.68 -14.07
N ASN A 58 21.83 4.80 -13.95
CA ASN A 58 22.29 4.30 -12.66
C ASN A 58 23.27 5.27 -12.01
N SER A 59 24.09 5.98 -12.78
CA SER A 59 25.02 7.00 -12.28
C SER A 59 24.28 8.09 -11.51
N ASP A 60 23.13 8.55 -12.03
CA ASP A 60 22.26 9.54 -11.39
C ASP A 60 21.64 9.03 -10.08
N TYR A 61 21.21 7.77 -10.05
CA TYR A 61 20.65 7.14 -8.84
C TYR A 61 21.72 6.92 -7.77
N LEU A 62 22.88 6.39 -8.17
CA LEU A 62 23.99 6.06 -7.29
C LEU A 62 24.84 7.27 -6.90
N LYS A 63 24.68 8.41 -7.59
CA LYS A 63 25.55 9.60 -7.48
C LYS A 63 27.02 9.26 -7.76
N VAL A 64 27.25 8.51 -8.82
CA VAL A 64 28.57 8.04 -9.28
C VAL A 64 28.73 8.44 -10.75
N PHE A 65 29.53 9.48 -11.03
CA PHE A 65 29.64 10.06 -12.37
C PHE A 65 30.96 9.74 -13.07
N SER A 66 31.90 9.17 -12.32
CA SER A 66 33.22 8.78 -12.79
C SER A 66 33.66 7.47 -12.17
N GLN A 67 34.67 6.84 -12.75
CA GLN A 67 35.27 5.65 -12.17
C GLN A 67 35.79 5.90 -10.76
N SER A 68 36.40 7.07 -10.49
CA SER A 68 36.91 7.44 -9.17
C SER A 68 35.82 7.58 -8.10
N ASP A 69 34.58 7.88 -8.49
CA ASP A 69 33.43 7.88 -7.58
C ASP A 69 33.00 6.45 -7.23
N LEU A 70 33.22 5.49 -8.14
CA LEU A 70 32.86 4.08 -7.95
C LEU A 70 33.95 3.29 -7.23
N TYR A 71 35.21 3.50 -7.60
CA TYR A 71 36.36 2.94 -6.93
C TYR A 71 37.64 3.73 -7.21
N ARG A 72 38.55 3.74 -6.24
CA ARG A 72 39.88 4.31 -6.40
C ARG A 72 40.89 3.42 -5.70
N SER A 73 42.10 3.35 -6.24
CA SER A 73 43.19 2.59 -5.64
C SER A 73 44.38 3.50 -5.41
N ASN A 74 44.96 3.42 -4.21
CA ASN A 74 46.17 4.14 -3.84
C ASN A 74 47.11 3.15 -3.14
N GLN A 75 48.38 3.15 -3.53
CA GLN A 75 49.39 2.24 -2.96
C GLN A 75 49.50 2.36 -1.42
N LYS A 76 49.26 3.55 -0.85
CA LYS A 76 49.38 3.80 0.59
C LYS A 76 48.13 3.40 1.38
N SER A 77 46.94 3.70 0.86
CA SER A 77 45.67 3.52 1.60
C SER A 77 44.87 2.29 1.17
N GLY A 78 45.24 1.66 0.05
CA GLY A 78 44.55 0.53 -0.54
C GLY A 78 43.49 0.92 -1.56
N THR A 79 42.64 -0.04 -1.91
CA THR A 79 41.52 0.15 -2.82
C THR A 79 40.26 0.43 -2.04
N PHE A 80 39.60 1.54 -2.37
CA PHE A 80 38.30 1.93 -1.85
C PHE A 80 37.23 1.74 -2.91
N MET A 81 36.10 1.16 -2.52
CA MET A 81 34.95 0.93 -3.38
C MET A 81 33.73 1.66 -2.82
N HIS A 82 32.96 2.29 -3.70
CA HIS A 82 31.63 2.79 -3.38
C HIS A 82 30.77 1.65 -2.84
N ARG A 83 29.89 1.96 -1.88
CA ARG A 83 29.04 0.97 -1.18
C ARG A 83 28.41 -0.09 -2.10
N ILE A 84 27.96 0.30 -3.29
CA ILE A 84 27.29 -0.63 -4.22
C ILE A 84 28.27 -1.67 -4.79
N LEU A 85 29.49 -1.25 -5.12
CA LEU A 85 30.53 -2.15 -5.61
C LEU A 85 31.13 -2.94 -4.45
N ALA A 86 31.23 -2.35 -3.25
CA ALA A 86 31.65 -3.03 -2.04
C ALA A 86 30.68 -4.17 -1.65
N LEU A 87 29.36 -4.00 -1.82
CA LEU A 87 28.38 -5.06 -1.61
C LEU A 87 28.57 -6.22 -2.60
N LYS A 88 28.73 -5.92 -3.90
CA LYS A 88 29.05 -6.94 -4.90
C LYS A 88 30.37 -7.66 -4.58
N PHE A 89 31.37 -6.91 -4.11
CA PHE A 89 32.65 -7.48 -3.69
C PHE A 89 32.48 -8.40 -2.48
N ALA A 90 31.71 -8.00 -1.47
CA ALA A 90 31.39 -8.83 -0.31
C ALA A 90 30.70 -10.13 -0.70
N SER A 91 29.74 -10.09 -1.63
CA SER A 91 29.11 -11.29 -2.20
C SER A 91 30.13 -12.24 -2.84
N TRP A 92 31.06 -11.71 -3.63
CA TRP A 92 32.14 -12.52 -4.23
C TRP A 92 33.13 -13.09 -3.19
N LEU A 93 33.35 -12.37 -2.09
CA LEU A 93 34.20 -12.84 -0.99
C LEU A 93 33.57 -14.04 -0.28
N ASN A 94 32.26 -14.00 0.00
CA ASN A 94 31.54 -15.02 0.76
C ASN A 94 30.15 -15.37 0.14
N PRO A 95 29.99 -16.58 -0.44
CA PRO A 95 28.71 -17.03 -0.98
C PRO A 95 27.57 -17.06 0.05
N ASP A 96 27.84 -17.39 1.32
CA ASP A 96 26.80 -17.40 2.36
C ASP A 96 26.27 -15.98 2.61
N PHE A 97 27.13 -14.97 2.51
CA PHE A 97 26.71 -13.57 2.57
C PHE A 97 25.85 -13.19 1.37
N GLU A 98 26.21 -13.65 0.16
CA GLU A 98 25.40 -13.41 -1.04
C GLU A 98 23.99 -14.02 -0.92
N ILE A 99 23.90 -15.27 -0.45
CA ILE A 99 22.62 -15.95 -0.17
C ILE A 99 21.82 -15.19 0.88
N TRP A 100 22.48 -14.70 1.94
CA TRP A 100 21.83 -13.90 2.98
C TRP A 100 21.28 -12.57 2.42
N VAL A 101 22.00 -11.89 1.53
CA VAL A 101 21.51 -10.68 0.85
C VAL A 101 20.26 -11.00 0.04
N TYR A 102 20.28 -12.04 -0.80
CA TYR A 102 19.10 -12.43 -1.59
C TYR A 102 17.93 -12.84 -0.71
N SER A 103 18.17 -13.61 0.36
CA SER A 103 17.14 -14.00 1.31
C SER A 103 16.56 -12.79 2.07
N THR A 104 17.36 -11.75 2.29
CA THR A 104 16.91 -10.52 2.93
C THR A 104 16.03 -9.71 1.98
N ILE A 105 16.43 -9.60 0.70
CA ILE A 105 15.59 -8.97 -0.34
C ILE A 105 14.27 -9.74 -0.48
N ASP A 106 14.32 -11.07 -0.54
CA ASP A 106 13.15 -11.94 -0.60
C ASP A 106 12.22 -11.74 0.60
N LYS A 107 12.76 -11.69 1.82
CA LYS A 107 12.00 -11.36 3.04
C LYS A 107 11.42 -9.95 3.03
N ILE A 108 12.09 -8.96 2.44
CA ILE A 108 11.53 -7.61 2.33
C ILE A 108 10.34 -7.60 1.35
N LEU A 109 10.43 -8.38 0.27
CA LEU A 109 9.39 -8.45 -0.76
C LEU A 109 8.20 -9.36 -0.37
N PHE A 110 8.47 -10.46 0.33
CA PHE A 110 7.52 -11.54 0.59
C PHE A 110 7.45 -11.97 2.05
N GLY A 111 8.24 -11.39 2.95
CA GLY A 111 8.29 -11.78 4.36
C GLY A 111 7.00 -11.50 5.13
N SER A 112 6.11 -10.66 4.60
CA SER A 112 4.76 -10.50 5.14
C SER A 112 3.84 -11.67 4.80
N TYR A 113 4.19 -12.59 3.91
CA TYR A 113 3.25 -13.60 3.42
C TYR A 113 2.64 -14.47 4.52
N ALA A 114 3.44 -14.84 5.53
CA ALA A 114 2.94 -15.58 6.69
C ALA A 114 2.03 -14.73 7.61
N GLU A 115 2.26 -13.43 7.66
CA GLU A 115 1.44 -12.47 8.41
C GLU A 115 0.15 -12.16 7.64
N ASP A 116 0.24 -12.00 6.32
CA ASP A 116 -0.88 -11.83 5.40
C ASP A 116 -1.80 -13.06 5.40
N GLU A 117 -1.24 -14.28 5.40
CA GLU A 117 -2.02 -15.51 5.51
C GLU A 117 -2.77 -15.59 6.85
N LYS A 118 -2.14 -15.20 7.96
CA LYS A 118 -2.79 -15.12 9.27
C LYS A 118 -3.92 -14.09 9.26
N ASN A 119 -3.67 -12.91 8.70
CA ASN A 119 -4.66 -11.83 8.58
C ASN A 119 -5.85 -12.27 7.73
N LEU A 120 -5.62 -12.95 6.60
CA LEU A 120 -6.66 -13.51 5.73
C LEU A 120 -7.53 -14.54 6.46
N LYS A 121 -6.93 -15.45 7.22
CA LYS A 121 -7.67 -16.43 8.05
C LYS A 121 -8.53 -15.73 9.11
N GLU A 122 -8.00 -14.71 9.76
CA GLU A 122 -8.75 -13.95 10.77
C GLU A 122 -9.90 -13.15 10.14
N ILE A 123 -9.69 -12.53 8.97
CA ILE A 123 -10.75 -11.86 8.21
C ILE A 123 -11.89 -12.85 7.89
N ALA A 124 -11.57 -14.04 7.38
CA ALA A 124 -12.58 -15.06 7.07
C ALA A 124 -13.35 -15.51 8.32
N ARG A 125 -12.65 -15.65 9.47
CA ARG A 125 -13.26 -15.96 10.76
C ARG A 125 -14.21 -14.86 11.22
N ILE A 126 -13.81 -13.59 11.09
CA ILE A 126 -14.65 -12.43 11.45
C ILE A 126 -15.88 -12.37 10.55
N GLN A 127 -15.72 -12.56 9.24
CA GLN A 127 -16.84 -12.59 8.28
C GLN A 127 -17.86 -13.68 8.63
N THR A 128 -17.38 -14.87 8.99
CA THR A 128 -18.25 -15.97 9.42
C THR A 128 -19.05 -15.58 10.67
N GLN A 129 -18.41 -14.94 11.64
CA GLN A 129 -19.09 -14.46 12.85
C GLN A 129 -20.10 -13.34 12.55
N ILE A 130 -19.79 -12.42 11.62
CA ILE A 130 -20.72 -11.38 11.16
C ILE A 130 -21.95 -12.04 10.56
N SER A 131 -21.79 -12.95 9.59
CA SER A 131 -22.92 -13.62 8.93
C SER A 131 -23.80 -14.41 9.91
N GLN A 132 -23.19 -15.11 10.89
CA GLN A 132 -23.94 -15.80 11.94
C GLN A 132 -24.76 -14.84 12.80
N LYS A 133 -24.17 -13.70 13.19
CA LYS A 133 -24.87 -12.68 13.99
C LYS A 133 -25.98 -11.99 13.20
N GLU A 134 -25.77 -11.72 11.92
CA GLU A 134 -26.79 -11.17 11.03
C GLU A 134 -27.96 -12.14 10.87
N GLN A 135 -27.69 -13.44 10.69
CA GLN A 135 -28.73 -14.46 10.62
C GLN A 135 -29.50 -14.57 11.94
N PHE A 136 -28.80 -14.64 13.08
CA PHE A 136 -29.43 -14.66 14.39
C PHE A 136 -30.30 -13.41 14.62
N LEU A 137 -29.82 -12.24 14.19
CA LEU A 137 -30.56 -11.00 14.28
C LEU A 137 -31.81 -11.03 13.39
N ALA A 138 -31.72 -11.52 12.15
CA ALA A 138 -32.87 -11.66 11.25
C ALA A 138 -33.93 -12.64 11.80
N ASP A 139 -33.49 -13.73 12.43
CA ASP A 139 -34.39 -14.72 13.03
C ASP A 139 -34.91 -14.30 14.42
N HIS A 140 -34.38 -13.21 14.99
CA HIS A 140 -34.73 -12.77 16.33
C HIS A 140 -36.20 -12.32 16.40
N PRO A 141 -36.98 -12.77 17.41
CA PRO A 141 -38.41 -12.43 17.53
C PRO A 141 -38.70 -10.93 17.46
N ILE A 142 -37.85 -10.11 18.10
CA ILE A 142 -37.98 -8.64 18.08
C ILE A 142 -37.87 -8.06 16.66
N GLN A 143 -37.05 -8.64 15.77
CA GLN A 143 -36.94 -8.15 14.38
C GLN A 143 -38.21 -8.44 13.58
N LYS A 144 -38.82 -9.62 13.78
CA LYS A 144 -40.14 -9.93 13.21
C LYS A 144 -41.22 -8.99 13.72
N GLU A 145 -41.24 -8.73 15.03
CA GLU A 145 -42.18 -7.79 15.66
C GLU A 145 -42.01 -6.35 15.13
N ILE A 146 -40.77 -5.87 14.98
CA ILE A 146 -40.48 -4.57 14.36
C ILE A 146 -41.01 -4.54 12.91
N GLU A 147 -40.85 -5.61 12.15
CA GLU A 147 -41.33 -5.65 10.77
C GLU A 147 -42.85 -5.66 10.67
N GLU A 148 -43.54 -6.36 11.59
CA GLU A 148 -45.00 -6.32 11.71
C GLU A 148 -45.49 -4.92 12.08
N LEU A 149 -44.85 -4.25 13.05
CA LEU A 149 -45.18 -2.87 13.43
C LEU A 149 -44.98 -1.90 12.27
N LYS A 150 -43.90 -2.04 11.47
CA LYS A 150 -43.68 -1.24 10.26
C LYS A 150 -44.77 -1.46 9.21
N LYS A 151 -45.20 -2.71 8.99
CA LYS A 151 -46.30 -3.03 8.06
C LYS A 151 -47.62 -2.40 8.54
N ALA A 152 -47.90 -2.47 9.84
CA ALA A 152 -49.08 -1.85 10.44
C ALA A 152 -49.05 -0.31 10.27
N GLU A 153 -47.91 0.34 10.54
CA GLU A 153 -47.74 1.78 10.35
C GLU A 153 -48.00 2.19 8.88
N GLN A 154 -47.45 1.45 7.92
CA GLN A 154 -47.62 1.75 6.50
C GLN A 154 -49.09 1.61 6.06
N LYS A 155 -49.81 0.62 6.61
CA LYS A 155 -51.24 0.44 6.36
C LYS A 155 -52.06 1.63 6.89
N GLU A 156 -51.80 2.06 8.12
CA GLU A 156 -52.46 3.23 8.72
C GLU A 156 -52.20 4.52 7.92
N ARG A 157 -50.96 4.75 7.46
CA ARG A 157 -50.62 5.88 6.59
C ARG A 157 -51.44 5.87 5.29
N ARG A 158 -51.55 4.72 4.63
CA ARG A 158 -52.36 4.58 3.40
C ARG A 158 -53.84 4.86 3.66
N LEU A 159 -54.40 4.36 4.77
CA LEU A 159 -55.78 4.62 5.19
C LEU A 159 -56.02 6.10 5.43
N LEU A 160 -55.09 6.77 6.12
CA LEU A 160 -55.15 8.22 6.35
C LEU A 160 -55.18 8.99 5.03
N ASP A 161 -54.34 8.61 4.07
CA ASP A 161 -54.29 9.27 2.76
C ASP A 161 -55.55 9.04 1.93
N LEU A 162 -56.13 7.84 1.98
CA LEU A 162 -57.44 7.56 1.36
C LEU A 162 -58.55 8.41 1.97
N ARG A 163 -58.64 8.46 3.30
CA ARG A 163 -59.62 9.32 4.01
C ARG A 163 -59.45 10.79 3.68
N LYS A 164 -58.22 11.27 3.52
CA LYS A 164 -57.95 12.65 3.07
C LYS A 164 -58.50 12.89 1.67
N LYS A 165 -58.26 11.97 0.73
CA LYS A 165 -58.79 12.06 -0.65
C LYS A 165 -60.31 12.03 -0.68
N GLU A 166 -60.95 11.14 0.07
CA GLU A 166 -62.41 11.08 0.19
C GLU A 166 -63.00 12.39 0.73
N ARG A 167 -62.41 12.97 1.78
CA ARG A 167 -62.87 14.27 2.30
C ARG A 167 -62.80 15.38 1.24
N ILE A 168 -61.72 15.42 0.45
CA ILE A 168 -61.57 16.39 -0.64
C ILE A 168 -62.62 16.14 -1.72
N SER A 169 -62.87 14.87 -2.07
CA SER A 169 -63.91 14.50 -3.03
C SER A 169 -65.31 14.90 -2.57
N ASN A 170 -65.67 14.58 -1.31
CA ASN A 170 -66.98 14.91 -0.74
C ASN A 170 -67.18 16.42 -0.61
N PHE A 171 -66.15 17.16 -0.21
CA PHE A 171 -66.18 18.63 -0.22
C PHE A 171 -66.44 19.15 -1.64
N LYS A 172 -65.72 18.64 -2.65
CA LYS A 172 -65.89 19.05 -4.05
C LYS A 172 -67.29 18.73 -4.59
N SER A 173 -67.87 17.58 -4.24
CA SER A 173 -69.24 17.22 -4.65
C SER A 173 -70.30 18.10 -3.99
N MET A 174 -70.07 18.57 -2.77
CA MET A 174 -70.99 19.46 -2.04
C MET A 174 -71.15 20.84 -2.72
N PHE A 175 -70.16 21.29 -3.49
CA PHE A 175 -70.20 22.54 -4.28
C PHE A 175 -70.43 22.32 -5.79
N SER A 176 -70.58 21.08 -6.26
CA SER A 176 -70.75 20.78 -7.69
C SER A 176 -72.21 20.56 -8.11
N VAL A 177 -73.18 20.75 -7.20
CA VAL A 177 -74.60 20.66 -7.51
C VAL A 177 -75.29 21.88 -6.89
N GLU A 178 -75.80 22.77 -7.76
CA GLU A 178 -76.90 23.73 -7.49
C GLU A 178 -76.63 25.17 -6.96
N GLU A 179 -75.43 25.74 -7.02
CA GLU A 179 -75.25 27.20 -6.74
C GLU A 179 -74.70 28.04 -7.92
N MET A 180 -74.80 27.55 -9.16
CA MET A 180 -74.43 28.30 -10.38
C MET A 180 -75.52 28.30 -11.46
N ALA A 181 -76.78 28.09 -11.09
CA ALA A 181 -77.93 28.25 -11.98
C ALA A 181 -79.02 29.09 -11.28
N GLY A 182 -78.78 30.40 -11.21
CA GLY A 182 -79.76 31.42 -10.83
C GLY A 182 -79.91 32.42 -11.97
N GLU A 183 -80.77 32.05 -12.92
CA GLU A 183 -81.65 32.88 -13.77
C GLU A 183 -81.17 34.28 -14.22
N THR A 184 -80.80 34.37 -15.50
CA THR A 184 -81.03 35.57 -16.30
C THR A 184 -82.50 35.62 -16.71
N GLU A 185 -83.33 36.41 -16.04
CA GLU A 185 -84.65 36.80 -16.57
C GLU A 185 -84.49 37.98 -17.54
N GLU A 186 -84.76 37.72 -18.83
CA GLU A 186 -85.25 38.73 -19.77
C GLU A 186 -86.67 39.15 -19.32
N VAL A 187 -86.89 40.46 -19.14
CA VAL A 187 -88.24 41.02 -19.17
C VAL A 187 -88.25 42.25 -20.10
N THR A 188 -88.93 42.08 -21.23
CA THR A 188 -89.34 43.09 -22.20
C THR A 188 -90.47 43.98 -21.66
N GLY A 189 -90.49 45.27 -22.02
CA GLY A 189 -91.76 46.03 -22.10
C GLY A 189 -91.63 47.56 -22.14
N GLU A 190 -92.10 48.12 -23.27
CA GLU A 190 -92.40 49.52 -23.64
C GLU A 190 -91.26 50.43 -24.13
#